data_AF-A0A1G4AJB3-F1
#
_entry.id   AF-A0A1G4AJB3-F1
#
_cell.length_a   1.000
_cell.length_b   1.000
_cell.length_c   1.000
_cell.angle_alpha   90.00
_cell.angle_beta   90.00
_cell.angle_gamma   90.00
#
_symmetry.space_group_name_H-M   'P 1'
#
loop_
_entity.id
_entity.type
_entity.pdbx_description
1 polymer ?
#
loop_
_entity_poly.entity_id
_entity_poly.type
_entity_poly.pdbx_seq_one_letter_code
_entity_poly.pdbx_strand_id
1 'polypeptide(L)'
;MLNYRYQAFFDERTLEAFAPRISLVLPTGRKLAGFGEDTVGMQCNLPFSTTWNGRWFTHLNAGATFLPNALSAGGRDVTHFNLGAGVIYAPTSDLHFVVEWIGNWQNAPDGAGRLKHDFVPVISPGLRRAINLAGGAQLVLGAAMPVGLNRNAPDFGVFLYVSFEHRFTRES
;
A
#
# COMPACT_ATOMS: atom_id res chain seq x y z
N MET A 1 -8.28 -12.38 -0.12
CA MET A 1 -8.31 -11.64 -1.41
C MET A 1 -7.52 -12.46 -2.42
N LEU A 2 -8.03 -12.60 -3.63
CA LEU A 2 -7.29 -13.19 -4.75
C LEU A 2 -6.72 -12.06 -5.60
N ASN A 3 -5.46 -12.15 -5.99
CA ASN A 3 -4.73 -11.06 -6.64
C ASN A 3 -4.17 -11.52 -8.00
N TYR A 4 -4.35 -10.70 -9.04
CA TYR A 4 -3.69 -10.85 -10.31
C TYR A 4 -2.97 -9.55 -10.69
N ARG A 5 -1.67 -9.63 -10.95
CA ARG A 5 -0.83 -8.50 -11.37
C ARG A 5 -0.27 -8.79 -12.76
N TYR A 6 -0.52 -7.89 -13.70
CA TYR A 6 0.00 -7.95 -15.04
C TYR A 6 1.13 -6.93 -15.20
N GLN A 7 2.35 -7.37 -15.51
CA GLN A 7 3.47 -6.47 -15.81
C GLN A 7 3.32 -5.94 -17.23
N ALA A 8 2.63 -4.80 -17.38
CA ALA A 8 2.31 -4.22 -18.68
C ALA A 8 3.51 -3.56 -19.35
N PHE A 9 4.44 -3.01 -18.56
CA PHE A 9 5.65 -2.34 -19.05
C PHE A 9 6.80 -2.53 -18.07
N PHE A 10 8.00 -2.73 -18.61
CA PHE A 10 9.25 -2.72 -17.85
C PHE A 10 10.41 -2.24 -18.73
N ASP A 11 11.14 -1.22 -18.29
CA ASP A 11 12.42 -0.77 -18.86
C ASP A 11 13.53 -1.01 -17.82
N GLU A 12 14.51 -1.83 -18.17
CA GLU A 12 15.63 -2.19 -17.28
C GLU A 12 16.59 -1.03 -17.00
N ARG A 13 16.71 -0.07 -17.92
CA ARG A 13 17.67 1.04 -17.80
C ARG A 13 17.17 2.11 -16.82
N THR A 14 15.89 2.42 -16.89
CA THR A 14 15.23 3.42 -16.02
C THR A 14 14.51 2.78 -14.83
N LEU A 15 14.50 1.44 -14.76
CA LEU A 15 13.68 0.66 -13.82
C LEU A 15 12.21 1.13 -13.82
N GLU A 16 11.75 1.61 -14.97
CA GLU A 16 10.38 2.04 -15.16
C GLU A 16 9.49 0.82 -15.26
N ALA A 17 8.51 0.73 -14.39
CA ALA A 17 7.62 -0.41 -14.31
C ALA A 17 6.18 0.08 -14.19
N PHE A 18 5.30 -0.54 -14.97
CA PHE A 18 3.85 -0.36 -14.83
C PHE A 18 3.20 -1.73 -14.73
N ALA A 19 2.53 -1.99 -13.62
CA ALA A 19 2.03 -3.32 -13.30
C ALA A 19 0.57 -3.31 -12.81
N PRO A 20 -0.41 -3.02 -13.69
CA PRO A 20 -1.83 -3.06 -13.35
C PRO A 20 -2.22 -4.30 -12.56
N ARG A 21 -3.06 -4.11 -11.55
CA ARG A 21 -3.49 -5.15 -10.63
C ARG A 21 -5.00 -5.17 -10.53
N ILE A 22 -5.58 -6.36 -10.66
CA ILE A 22 -6.98 -6.62 -10.38
C ILE A 22 -7.04 -7.60 -9.22
N SER A 23 -7.99 -7.43 -8.31
CA SER A 23 -8.14 -8.28 -7.13
C SER A 23 -9.59 -8.54 -6.81
N LEU A 24 -9.89 -9.77 -6.42
CA LEU A 24 -11.19 -10.18 -5.90
C LEU A 24 -11.14 -10.13 -4.37
N VAL A 25 -11.98 -9.30 -3.77
CA VAL A 25 -12.20 -9.23 -2.32
C VAL A 25 -13.18 -10.34 -1.96
N LEU A 26 -12.79 -11.19 -1.01
CA LEU A 26 -13.61 -12.33 -0.58
C LEU A 26 -14.13 -12.07 0.85
N PRO A 27 -15.40 -12.40 1.15
CA PRO A 27 -16.03 -12.18 2.45
C PRO A 27 -15.57 -13.20 3.49
N THR A 28 -14.27 -13.22 3.76
CA THR A 28 -13.63 -14.15 4.72
C THR A 28 -13.38 -13.49 6.08
N GLY A 29 -13.63 -12.18 6.20
CA GLY A 29 -13.50 -11.43 7.45
C GLY A 29 -14.58 -11.78 8.47
N ARG A 30 -14.23 -11.74 9.75
CA ARG A 30 -15.18 -12.04 10.84
C ARG A 30 -16.14 -10.87 11.08
N LYS A 31 -17.42 -11.08 10.75
CA LYS A 31 -18.51 -10.09 10.83
C LYS A 31 -18.63 -9.38 12.18
N LEU A 32 -18.62 -10.15 13.27
CA LEU A 32 -18.82 -9.65 14.64
C LEU A 32 -17.72 -8.72 15.16
N ALA A 33 -16.59 -8.64 14.45
CA ALA A 33 -15.46 -7.81 14.85
C ALA A 33 -15.21 -6.63 13.89
N GLY A 34 -16.10 -6.39 12.92
CA GLY A 34 -15.97 -5.29 11.96
C GLY A 34 -14.83 -5.46 10.94
N PHE A 35 -14.25 -6.66 10.81
CA PHE A 35 -13.10 -6.94 9.95
C PHE A 35 -13.46 -7.31 8.49
N GLY A 36 -14.68 -7.03 8.04
CA GLY A 36 -15.08 -7.31 6.67
C GLY A 36 -16.47 -6.78 6.33
N GLU A 37 -16.69 -6.53 5.03
CA GLU A 37 -17.93 -5.97 4.49
C GLU A 37 -19.02 -7.00 4.19
N ASP A 38 -18.74 -8.29 4.46
CA ASP A 38 -19.62 -9.43 4.18
C ASP A 38 -20.08 -9.53 2.71
N THR A 39 -19.25 -9.02 1.81
CA THR A 39 -19.53 -9.03 0.37
C THR A 39 -18.31 -9.44 -0.44
N VAL A 40 -18.57 -9.93 -1.65
CA VAL A 40 -17.56 -10.12 -2.68
C VAL A 40 -17.38 -8.80 -3.41
N GLY A 41 -16.16 -8.28 -3.40
CA GLY A 41 -15.82 -7.01 -4.02
C GLY A 41 -14.74 -7.14 -5.08
N MET A 42 -14.48 -6.04 -5.79
CA MET A 42 -13.41 -5.95 -6.77
C MET A 42 -12.51 -4.77 -6.45
N GLN A 43 -11.22 -4.93 -6.69
CA GLN A 43 -10.25 -3.85 -6.56
C GLN A 43 -9.37 -3.78 -7.80
N CYS A 44 -9.11 -2.57 -8.26
CA CYS A 44 -8.14 -2.28 -9.31
C CYS A 44 -7.09 -1.30 -8.78
N ASN A 45 -5.82 -1.54 -9.12
CA ASN A 45 -4.69 -0.67 -8.79
C ASN A 45 -3.78 -0.51 -10.00
N LEU A 46 -3.22 0.69 -10.16
CA LEU A 46 -2.36 1.09 -11.25
C LEU A 46 -1.01 1.55 -10.68
N PRO A 47 -0.17 0.61 -10.21
CA PRO A 47 1.14 0.95 -9.68
C PRO A 47 2.09 1.28 -10.83
N PHE A 48 2.82 2.38 -10.67
CA PHE A 48 3.91 2.83 -11.52
C PHE A 48 5.15 3.05 -10.66
N SER A 49 6.33 2.74 -11.17
CA SER A 49 7.58 3.10 -10.53
C SER A 49 8.66 3.46 -11.52
N THR A 50 9.62 4.27 -11.11
CA THR A 50 10.78 4.69 -11.91
C THR A 50 11.96 5.01 -11.00
N THR A 51 13.19 4.94 -11.52
CA THR A 51 14.38 5.49 -10.85
C THR A 51 14.91 6.73 -11.55
N TRP A 52 15.47 7.65 -10.77
CA TRP A 52 16.29 8.72 -11.33
C TRP A 52 17.66 8.76 -10.68
N ASN A 53 18.70 8.87 -11.51
CA ASN A 53 20.11 8.91 -11.11
C ASN A 53 20.57 7.72 -10.23
N GLY A 54 19.89 6.58 -10.31
CA GLY A 54 20.25 5.33 -9.61
C GLY A 54 20.21 5.37 -8.08
N ARG A 55 19.75 6.49 -7.49
CA ARG A 55 19.68 6.70 -6.04
C ARG A 55 18.29 7.10 -5.56
N TRP A 56 17.42 7.47 -6.47
CA TRP A 56 16.07 7.85 -6.14
C TRP A 56 15.09 6.93 -6.82
N PHE A 57 14.07 6.53 -6.09
CA PHE A 57 13.01 5.67 -6.61
C PHE A 57 11.69 6.34 -6.32
N THR A 58 10.85 6.41 -7.34
CA THR A 58 9.49 6.91 -7.19
C THR A 58 8.51 5.81 -7.45
N HIS A 59 7.48 5.78 -6.61
CA HIS A 59 6.37 4.86 -6.69
C HIS A 59 5.08 5.67 -6.67
N LEU A 60 4.22 5.43 -7.64
CA LEU A 60 2.87 5.99 -7.71
C LEU A 60 1.88 4.83 -7.75
N ASN A 61 0.70 5.03 -7.18
CA ASN A 61 -0.37 4.06 -7.26
C ASN A 61 -1.70 4.80 -7.25
N ALA A 62 -2.60 4.46 -8.17
CA ALA A 62 -3.98 4.88 -8.11
C ALA A 62 -4.87 3.64 -8.12
N GLY A 63 -5.91 3.62 -7.29
CA GLY A 63 -6.77 2.45 -7.22
C GLY A 63 -8.21 2.77 -6.81
N ALA A 64 -9.07 1.82 -7.10
CA ALA A 64 -10.48 1.84 -6.74
C ALA A 64 -10.88 0.47 -6.16
N THR A 65 -11.74 0.48 -5.16
CA THR A 65 -12.31 -0.73 -4.55
C THR A 65 -13.82 -0.61 -4.54
N PHE A 66 -14.51 -1.53 -5.22
CA PHE A 66 -15.96 -1.62 -5.29
C PHE A 66 -16.44 -2.77 -4.41
N LEU A 67 -17.36 -2.45 -3.50
CA LEU A 67 -17.95 -3.36 -2.52
C LEU A 67 -19.48 -3.25 -2.65
N PRO A 68 -20.13 -4.19 -3.37
CA PRO A 68 -21.58 -4.20 -3.51
C PRO A 68 -22.25 -4.63 -2.20
N ASN A 69 -23.42 -4.09 -1.86
CA ASN A 69 -24.14 -4.43 -0.63
C ASN A 69 -23.27 -4.44 0.64
N ALA A 70 -22.35 -3.47 0.76
CA ALA A 70 -21.41 -3.41 1.86
C ALA A 70 -22.17 -3.28 3.20
N LEU A 71 -21.86 -4.17 4.14
CA LEU A 71 -22.50 -4.19 5.45
C LEU A 71 -22.27 -2.88 6.21
N SER A 72 -21.05 -2.35 6.15
CA SER A 72 -20.73 -1.06 6.77
C SER A 72 -21.62 0.05 6.24
N ALA A 73 -22.10 -0.02 5.00
CA ALA A 73 -22.96 0.97 4.38
C ALA A 73 -24.46 0.72 4.56
N GLY A 74 -24.86 -0.26 5.38
CA GLY A 74 -26.26 -0.65 5.55
C GLY A 74 -26.81 -1.38 4.32
N GLY A 75 -25.99 -2.19 3.65
CA GLY A 75 -26.39 -2.96 2.47
C GLY A 75 -26.44 -2.14 1.18
N ARG A 76 -25.70 -1.02 1.10
CA ARG A 76 -25.55 -0.22 -0.12
C ARG A 76 -24.21 -0.50 -0.80
N ASP A 77 -24.14 -0.19 -2.07
CA ASP A 77 -22.91 -0.25 -2.83
C ASP A 77 -21.95 0.88 -2.42
N VAL A 78 -20.67 0.53 -2.27
CA VAL A 78 -19.62 1.45 -1.86
C VAL A 78 -18.43 1.36 -2.80
N THR A 79 -17.93 2.52 -3.21
CA THR A 79 -16.67 2.64 -3.95
C THR A 79 -15.68 3.50 -3.18
N HIS A 80 -14.53 2.92 -2.85
CA HIS A 80 -13.40 3.64 -2.27
C HIS A 80 -12.35 3.93 -3.33
N PHE A 81 -11.69 5.09 -3.22
CA PHE A 81 -10.56 5.45 -4.05
C PHE A 81 -9.30 5.59 -3.20
N ASN A 82 -8.17 5.13 -3.71
CA ASN A 82 -6.87 5.33 -3.09
C ASN A 82 -5.90 5.96 -4.10
N LEU A 83 -5.09 6.88 -3.61
CA LEU A 83 -3.96 7.44 -4.34
C LEU A 83 -2.73 7.38 -3.43
N GLY A 84 -1.63 6.90 -3.96
CA GLY A 84 -0.36 6.75 -3.26
C GLY A 84 0.76 7.34 -4.08
N ALA A 85 1.66 8.04 -3.41
CA ALA A 85 2.91 8.53 -3.98
C ALA A 85 4.03 8.34 -2.95
N GLY A 86 5.17 7.83 -3.38
CA GLY A 86 6.31 7.59 -2.50
C GLY A 86 7.61 7.87 -3.20
N VAL A 87 8.55 8.44 -2.45
CA VAL A 87 9.92 8.68 -2.92
C VAL A 87 10.89 8.03 -1.94
N ILE A 88 11.86 7.31 -2.49
CA ILE A 88 12.93 6.66 -1.74
C ILE A 88 14.25 7.29 -2.17
N TYR A 89 15.06 7.72 -1.20
CA TYR A 89 16.45 8.11 -1.41
C TYR A 89 17.39 7.06 -0.83
N ALA A 90 18.26 6.51 -1.67
CA ALA A 90 19.23 5.48 -1.37
C ALA A 90 20.66 6.06 -1.44
N PRO A 91 21.19 6.65 -0.35
CA PRO A 91 22.58 7.11 -0.30
C PRO A 91 23.59 5.97 -0.46
N THR A 92 23.20 4.76 -0.07
CA THR A 92 23.96 3.51 -0.12
C THR A 92 23.05 2.39 -0.58
N SER A 93 23.59 1.22 -0.93
CA SER A 93 22.77 0.05 -1.30
C SER A 93 22.02 -0.58 -0.12
N ASP A 94 22.37 -0.26 1.13
CA ASP A 94 21.76 -0.83 2.33
C ASP A 94 20.86 0.13 3.10
N LEU A 95 21.09 1.44 3.05
CA LEU A 95 20.26 2.46 3.71
C LEU A 95 19.33 3.18 2.72
N HIS A 96 18.04 3.23 3.04
CA HIS A 96 17.02 3.95 2.28
C HIS A 96 16.21 4.88 3.20
N PHE A 97 16.10 6.14 2.82
CA PHE A 97 15.13 7.09 3.37
C PHE A 97 13.88 7.06 2.52
N VAL A 98 12.71 7.04 3.14
CA VAL A 98 11.42 6.86 2.47
C VAL A 98 10.49 7.97 2.91
N VAL A 99 9.76 8.56 1.98
CA VAL A 99 8.60 9.39 2.28
C VAL A 99 7.45 8.88 1.44
N GLU A 100 6.38 8.46 2.10
CA GLU A 100 5.15 8.00 1.45
C GLU A 100 3.99 8.92 1.77
N TRP A 101 3.12 9.15 0.81
CA TRP A 101 1.86 9.83 0.97
C TRP A 101 0.75 8.94 0.44
N ILE A 102 -0.34 8.83 1.20
CA ILE A 102 -1.52 8.05 0.83
C ILE A 102 -2.76 8.92 1.09
N GLY A 103 -3.59 9.10 0.07
CA GLY A 103 -4.91 9.70 0.17
C GLY A 103 -5.98 8.66 -0.11
N ASN A 104 -6.87 8.43 0.86
CA ASN A 104 -8.00 7.53 0.69
C ASN A 104 -9.32 8.31 0.74
N TRP A 105 -10.18 8.11 -0.25
CA TRP A 105 -11.58 8.53 -0.19
C TRP A 105 -12.41 7.35 0.28
N GLN A 106 -12.85 7.43 1.52
CA GLN A 106 -13.64 6.42 2.19
C GLN A 106 -15.10 6.86 2.25
N ASN A 107 -16.02 5.91 2.09
CA ASN A 107 -17.44 6.16 2.31
C ASN A 107 -17.84 5.37 3.54
N ALA A 108 -18.34 6.05 4.57
CA ALA A 108 -18.85 5.43 5.79
C ALA A 108 -20.21 6.04 6.12
N PRO A 109 -21.16 5.33 6.76
CA PRO A 109 -22.38 5.95 7.22
C PRO A 109 -22.10 6.99 8.31
N ASP A 110 -22.81 8.11 8.28
CA ASP A 110 -22.91 9.03 9.41
C ASP A 110 -23.90 8.51 10.47
N GLY A 111 -24.03 9.24 11.59
CA GLY A 111 -24.96 8.91 12.67
C GLY A 111 -26.45 8.93 12.27
N ALA A 112 -26.78 9.42 11.07
CA ALA A 112 -28.12 9.40 10.48
C ALA A 112 -28.27 8.32 9.38
N GLY A 113 -27.26 7.47 9.17
CA GLY A 113 -27.25 6.42 8.18
C GLY A 113 -27.01 6.88 6.74
N ARG A 114 -26.62 8.14 6.50
CA ARG A 114 -26.26 8.65 5.17
C ARG A 114 -24.80 8.34 4.87
N LEU A 115 -24.46 8.01 3.62
CA LEU A 115 -23.05 7.84 3.25
C LEU A 115 -22.33 9.20 3.32
N LYS A 116 -21.34 9.28 4.20
CA LYS A 116 -20.39 10.38 4.31
C LYS A 116 -19.14 10.03 3.53
N HIS A 117 -18.64 10.99 2.76
CA HIS A 117 -17.39 10.87 2.00
C HIS A 117 -16.26 11.54 2.80
N ASP A 118 -15.34 10.74 3.31
CA ASP A 118 -14.19 11.23 4.06
C ASP A 118 -12.91 11.05 3.26
N PHE A 119 -12.17 12.16 3.12
CA PHE A 119 -10.81 12.11 2.61
C PHE A 119 -9.83 11.96 3.78
N VAL A 120 -9.04 10.89 3.73
CA VAL A 120 -8.09 10.45 4.78
C VAL A 120 -6.66 10.48 4.21
N PRO A 121 -5.99 11.65 4.23
CA PRO A 121 -4.60 11.81 3.80
C PRO A 121 -3.62 11.56 4.94
N VAL A 122 -2.58 10.75 4.66
CA VAL A 122 -1.47 10.44 5.57
C VAL A 122 -0.16 10.63 4.84
N ILE A 123 0.81 11.27 5.49
CA ILE A 123 2.22 11.26 5.07
C ILE A 123 3.05 10.44 6.05
N SER A 124 4.03 9.68 5.58
CA SER A 124 4.81 8.75 6.38
C SER A 124 6.28 8.84 5.99
N PRO A 125 7.06 9.73 6.63
CA PRO A 125 8.51 9.63 6.61
C PRO A 125 8.97 8.34 7.30
N GLY A 126 9.99 7.71 6.78
CA GLY A 126 10.59 6.53 7.34
C GLY A 126 11.98 6.25 6.80
N LEU A 127 12.57 5.19 7.30
CA LEU A 127 13.82 4.65 6.82
C LEU A 127 13.79 3.13 6.89
N ARG A 128 14.55 2.50 6.02
CA ARG A 128 14.85 1.07 6.11
C ARG A 128 16.33 0.82 5.88
N ARG A 129 16.85 -0.19 6.56
CA ARG A 129 18.22 -0.64 6.43
C ARG A 129 18.29 -2.15 6.22
N ALA A 130 19.03 -2.57 5.21
CA ALA A 130 19.41 -3.95 5.01
C ALA A 130 20.71 -4.29 5.77
N ILE A 131 20.72 -5.43 6.43
CA ILE A 131 21.88 -6.01 7.12
C ILE A 131 22.18 -7.32 6.41
N ASN A 132 23.26 -7.33 5.63
CA ASN A 132 23.69 -8.52 4.91
C ASN A 132 24.38 -9.49 5.89
N LEU A 133 23.87 -10.71 5.97
CA LEU A 133 24.36 -11.78 6.84
C LEU A 133 25.19 -12.79 6.04
N ALA A 134 25.92 -13.65 6.76
CA ALA A 134 26.63 -14.77 6.13
C ALA A 134 25.67 -15.69 5.38
N GLY A 135 26.14 -16.31 4.29
CA GLY A 135 25.34 -17.24 3.49
C GLY A 135 24.34 -16.57 2.53
N GLY A 136 24.42 -15.26 2.33
CA GLY A 136 23.54 -14.52 1.40
C GLY A 136 22.13 -14.27 1.96
N ALA A 137 21.96 -14.41 3.28
CA ALA A 137 20.76 -13.95 3.97
C ALA A 137 20.82 -12.44 4.21
N GLN A 138 19.66 -11.80 4.31
CA GLN A 138 19.52 -10.37 4.55
C GLN A 138 18.42 -10.12 5.58
N LEU A 139 18.72 -9.30 6.59
CA LEU A 139 17.74 -8.80 7.54
C LEU A 139 17.44 -7.34 7.20
N VAL A 140 16.19 -7.01 6.89
CA VAL A 140 15.75 -5.64 6.61
C VAL A 140 14.97 -5.12 7.80
N LEU A 141 15.45 -4.03 8.39
CA LEU A 141 14.77 -3.31 9.46
C LEU A 141 14.19 -2.01 8.91
N GLY A 142 12.97 -1.68 9.28
CA GLY A 142 12.29 -0.45 8.87
C GLY A 142 11.57 0.21 10.03
N ALA A 143 11.55 1.55 10.01
CA ALA A 143 10.75 2.36 10.92
C ALA A 143 10.15 3.52 10.13
N ALA A 144 8.88 3.83 10.38
CA ALA A 144 8.20 4.97 9.79
C ALA A 144 7.25 5.62 10.79
N MET A 145 6.98 6.92 10.57
CA MET A 145 6.12 7.74 11.41
C MET A 145 4.98 8.30 10.54
N PRO A 146 3.88 7.55 10.34
CA PRO A 146 2.70 8.07 9.67
C PRO A 146 2.10 9.24 10.46
N VAL A 147 1.72 10.31 9.76
CA VAL A 147 1.11 11.53 10.29
C VAL A 147 -0.09 11.89 9.43
N GLY A 148 -1.26 12.06 10.06
CA GLY A 148 -2.47 12.50 9.39
C GLY A 148 -2.38 13.97 9.00
N LEU A 149 -2.89 14.30 7.81
CA LEU A 149 -2.83 15.67 7.29
C LEU A 149 -4.14 16.45 7.49
N ASN A 150 -5.18 15.82 8.05
CA ASN A 150 -6.45 16.48 8.38
C ASN A 150 -7.16 15.77 9.55
N ARG A 151 -8.32 16.30 9.97
CA ARG A 151 -9.12 15.78 11.09
C ARG A 151 -9.75 14.40 10.86
N ASN A 152 -9.78 13.93 9.62
CA ASN A 152 -10.31 12.62 9.27
C ASN A 152 -9.20 11.55 9.26
N ALA A 153 -7.93 11.95 9.39
CA ALA A 153 -6.78 11.05 9.47
C ALA A 153 -6.27 10.94 10.91
N PRO A 154 -5.67 9.80 11.30
CA PRO A 154 -5.05 9.65 12.61
C PRO A 154 -3.92 10.67 12.81
N ASP A 155 -3.80 11.26 14.00
CA ASP A 155 -2.81 12.31 14.27
C ASP A 155 -1.38 11.86 13.97
N PHE A 156 -0.92 10.78 14.58
CA PHE A 156 0.37 10.15 14.29
C PHE A 156 0.36 8.66 14.66
N GLY A 157 1.35 7.93 14.17
CA GLY A 157 1.60 6.54 14.55
C GLY A 157 3.08 6.16 14.41
N VAL A 158 3.38 4.93 14.76
CA VAL A 158 4.70 4.32 14.56
C VAL A 158 4.51 2.99 13.86
N PHE A 159 5.24 2.79 12.76
CA PHE A 159 5.27 1.53 12.03
C PHE A 159 6.67 0.95 12.08
N LEU A 160 6.81 -0.26 12.62
CA LEU A 160 8.05 -1.01 12.67
C LEU A 160 7.93 -2.23 11.76
N TYR A 161 8.96 -2.47 10.95
CA TYR A 161 9.01 -3.55 9.99
C TYR A 161 10.30 -4.35 10.14
N VAL A 162 10.17 -5.67 10.09
CA VAL A 162 11.30 -6.59 10.04
C VAL A 162 11.02 -7.62 8.97
N SER A 163 11.96 -7.80 8.05
CA SER A 163 11.94 -8.87 7.05
C SER A 163 13.24 -9.63 7.06
N PHE A 164 13.14 -10.93 6.88
CA PHE A 164 14.28 -11.82 6.71
C PHE A 164 14.18 -12.49 5.35
N GLU A 165 15.20 -12.27 4.53
CA GLU A 165 15.30 -12.81 3.17
C GLU A 165 16.46 -13.80 3.12
N HIS A 166 16.22 -14.99 2.56
CA HIS A 166 17.24 -16.01 2.39
C HIS A 166 17.22 -16.50 0.95
N ARG A 167 18.40 -16.61 0.32
CA ARG A 167 18.55 -17.32 -0.94
C ARG A 167 18.33 -18.83 -0.76
N PHE A 168 17.30 -19.39 -1.39
CA PHE A 168 16.97 -20.82 -1.30
C PHE A 168 17.78 -21.72 -2.25
N THR A 169 18.56 -21.15 -3.18
CA THR A 169 19.37 -21.90 -4.15
C THR A 169 20.75 -21.28 -4.38
N ARG A 170 21.73 -22.17 -4.60
CA ARG A 170 23.11 -21.85 -4.99
C ARG A 170 23.14 -21.85 -6.52
N GLU A 171 23.55 -20.77 -7.17
CA GLU A 171 23.95 -20.84 -8.59
C GLU A 171 25.19 -21.74 -8.68
N SER A 172 25.13 -22.74 -9.56
CA SER A 172 26.22 -23.66 -9.87
C SER A 172 27.21 -23.03 -10.84
#